data_AF-A0A849PRF9-F1
#
_entry.id   AF-A0A849PRF9-F1
#
_cell.length_a   1.000
_cell.length_b   1.000
_cell.length_c   1.000
_cell.angle_alpha   90.00
_cell.angle_beta   90.00
_cell.angle_gamma   90.00
#
_symmetry.space_group_name_H-M   'P 1'
#
loop_
_entity.id
_entity.type
_entity.pdbx_description
1 polymer ?
#
loop_
_entity_poly.entity_id
_entity_poly.type
_entity_poly.pdbx_seq_one_letter_code
_entity_poly.pdbx_strand_id
1 'polypeptide(L)'
;MVCPTIEDMGYDRDVLQALLYYSTSEDDFMLPTIEEFILSEVVNGTLEYLGRDSGKVKYQDFKGGRDSFEKAAWDYFEVESGFSDKEIDPDVMASINRMANYHIVYPDGPDGPYPKAGLYSTFKSVLFSGLCMSSSFSLLQGDIYHVKKKVIPSLSEAARKDVESIGKIMRRHINEDLVYIREKYMW
;
A
#
# COMPACT_ATOMS: atom_id res chain seq x y z
N MET A 1 -13.24 5.52 17.47
CA MET A 1 -12.78 5.49 16.07
C MET A 1 -13.60 6.51 15.31
N VAL A 2 -12.98 7.57 14.78
CA VAL A 2 -13.68 8.60 14.00
C VAL A 2 -13.77 8.08 12.56
N CYS A 3 -14.96 8.14 11.95
CA CYS A 3 -15.10 7.78 10.54
C CYS A 3 -14.29 8.77 9.68
N PRO A 4 -13.48 8.31 8.72
CA PRO A 4 -12.74 9.20 7.85
C PRO A 4 -13.70 10.10 7.06
N THR A 5 -13.30 11.36 6.90
CA THR A 5 -14.04 12.33 6.09
C THR A 5 -13.79 12.08 4.59
N ILE A 6 -14.58 12.72 3.72
CA ILE A 6 -14.35 12.67 2.28
C ILE A 6 -12.97 13.24 1.92
N GLU A 7 -12.53 14.26 2.66
CA GLU A 7 -11.21 14.88 2.50
C GLU A 7 -10.10 13.89 2.89
N ASP A 8 -10.25 13.15 3.99
CA ASP A 8 -9.33 12.08 4.39
C ASP A 8 -9.22 11.00 3.30
N MET A 9 -10.35 10.57 2.75
CA MET A 9 -10.38 9.57 1.68
C MET A 9 -9.70 10.07 0.40
N GLY A 10 -9.86 11.35 0.08
CA GLY A 10 -9.18 12.00 -1.05
C GLY A 10 -7.67 12.05 -0.84
N TYR A 11 -7.24 12.44 0.36
CA TYR A 11 -5.82 12.48 0.72
C TYR A 11 -5.19 11.08 0.72
N ASP A 12 -5.90 10.07 1.23
CA ASP A 12 -5.43 8.68 1.21
C ASP A 12 -5.19 8.16 -0.20
N ARG A 13 -6.07 8.53 -1.13
CA ARG A 13 -5.90 8.22 -2.54
C ARG A 13 -4.66 8.92 -3.11
N ASP A 14 -4.49 10.19 -2.83
CA ASP A 14 -3.35 10.99 -3.31
C ASP A 14 -2.02 10.41 -2.79
N VAL A 15 -1.93 10.06 -1.51
CA VAL A 15 -0.75 9.40 -0.92
C VAL A 15 -0.49 8.06 -1.59
N LEU A 16 -1.50 7.18 -1.72
CA LEU A 16 -1.32 5.88 -2.38
C LEU A 16 -0.86 6.04 -3.83
N GLN A 17 -1.46 6.95 -4.58
CA GLN A 17 -1.07 7.20 -5.98
C GLN A 17 0.38 7.70 -6.09
N ALA A 18 0.81 8.58 -5.19
CA ALA A 18 2.20 9.04 -5.14
C ALA A 18 3.17 7.90 -4.80
N LEU A 19 2.85 7.09 -3.78
CA LEU A 19 3.64 5.91 -3.39
C LEU A 19 3.78 4.93 -4.57
N LEU A 20 2.68 4.59 -5.25
CA LEU A 20 2.69 3.70 -6.40
C LEU A 20 3.51 4.29 -7.56
N TYR A 21 3.35 5.57 -7.87
CA TYR A 21 4.15 6.26 -8.88
C TYR A 21 5.64 6.18 -8.59
N TYR A 22 6.07 6.52 -7.37
CA TYR A 22 7.47 6.45 -6.98
C TYR A 22 7.98 5.00 -6.84
N SER A 23 7.09 4.03 -6.70
CA SER A 23 7.46 2.62 -6.71
C SER A 23 7.66 2.03 -8.11
N THR A 24 7.16 2.68 -9.18
CA THR A 24 7.39 2.23 -10.58
C THR A 24 8.69 2.78 -11.17
N SER A 25 9.47 1.95 -11.87
CA SER A 25 10.64 2.42 -12.63
C SER A 25 10.23 2.97 -14.00
N GLU A 26 11.05 3.83 -14.62
CA GLU A 26 10.80 4.33 -15.98
C GLU A 26 10.91 3.22 -17.05
N ASP A 27 11.63 2.14 -16.73
CA ASP A 27 11.96 1.04 -17.64
C ASP A 27 11.04 -0.19 -17.48
N ASP A 28 10.46 -0.38 -16.29
CA ASP A 28 9.55 -1.47 -15.95
C ASP A 28 8.45 -0.92 -15.00
N PHE A 29 7.27 -0.68 -15.56
CA PHE A 29 6.12 -0.10 -14.87
C PHE A 29 5.28 -1.14 -14.13
N MET A 30 5.84 -2.29 -13.79
CA MET A 30 5.04 -3.40 -13.26
C MET A 30 4.87 -3.30 -11.75
N LEU A 31 3.62 -3.43 -11.30
CA LEU A 31 3.19 -3.45 -9.90
C LEU A 31 2.35 -4.72 -9.68
N PRO A 32 2.38 -5.34 -8.49
CA PRO A 32 1.51 -6.48 -8.18
C PRO A 32 0.03 -6.09 -8.24
N THR A 33 -0.82 -6.87 -8.92
CA THR A 33 -2.29 -6.64 -8.95
C THR A 33 -2.98 -7.10 -7.68
N ILE A 34 -2.28 -7.83 -6.82
CA ILE A 34 -2.79 -8.42 -5.59
C ILE A 34 -2.68 -7.37 -4.46
N GLU A 35 -3.80 -7.00 -3.85
CA GLU A 35 -3.90 -5.90 -2.89
C GLU A 35 -3.10 -6.18 -1.61
N GLU A 36 -2.95 -7.44 -1.23
CA GLU A 36 -2.16 -7.90 -0.09
C GLU A 36 -0.66 -7.67 -0.27
N PHE A 37 -0.14 -7.84 -1.49
CA PHE A 37 1.24 -7.49 -1.79
C PHE A 37 1.43 -5.99 -1.55
N ILE A 38 0.61 -5.14 -2.18
CA ILE A 38 0.71 -3.68 -2.01
C ILE A 38 0.58 -3.24 -0.54
N LEU A 39 -0.28 -3.88 0.26
CA LEU A 39 -0.35 -3.63 1.70
C LEU A 39 0.98 -3.96 2.41
N SER A 40 1.55 -5.12 2.11
CA SER A 40 2.88 -5.54 2.62
C SER A 40 3.94 -4.48 2.31
N GLU A 41 3.90 -3.94 1.09
CA GLU A 41 4.87 -2.99 0.58
C GLU A 41 4.77 -1.63 1.25
N VAL A 42 3.54 -1.12 1.44
CA VAL A 42 3.30 0.11 2.19
C VAL A 42 3.80 -0.04 3.63
N VAL A 43 3.51 -1.16 4.30
CA VAL A 43 3.96 -1.41 5.68
C VAL A 43 5.49 -1.50 5.75
N ASN A 44 6.10 -2.40 4.97
CA ASN A 44 7.54 -2.65 5.01
C ASN A 44 8.34 -1.44 4.55
N GLY A 45 7.89 -0.75 3.50
CA GLY A 45 8.53 0.47 3.01
C GLY A 45 8.51 1.60 4.02
N THR A 46 7.40 1.74 4.75
CA THR A 46 7.28 2.76 5.81
C THR A 46 8.18 2.44 7.00
N LEU A 47 8.19 1.19 7.47
CA LEU A 47 9.03 0.78 8.60
C LEU A 47 10.52 0.94 8.29
N GLU A 48 10.95 0.53 7.10
CA GLU A 48 12.34 0.73 6.69
C GLU A 48 12.68 2.22 6.57
N TYR A 49 11.77 3.05 6.06
CA TYR A 49 11.98 4.49 6.04
C TYR A 49 12.22 5.06 7.44
N LEU A 50 11.50 4.56 8.44
CA LEU A 50 11.65 4.87 9.86
C LEU A 50 12.90 4.24 10.51
N GLY A 51 13.72 3.51 9.73
CA GLY A 51 14.90 2.80 10.23
C GLY A 51 14.56 1.62 11.15
N ARG A 52 13.34 1.08 11.01
CA ARG A 52 12.83 -0.05 11.80
C ARG A 52 13.09 -1.36 11.07
N ASP A 53 12.87 -2.44 11.81
CA ASP A 53 12.89 -3.77 11.22
C ASP A 53 11.79 -3.85 10.16
N SER A 54 12.10 -4.39 8.99
CA SER A 54 11.20 -4.43 7.83
C SER A 54 11.35 -5.75 7.09
N GLY A 55 10.32 -6.13 6.33
CA GLY A 55 10.32 -7.38 5.56
C GLY A 55 9.99 -8.64 6.38
N LYS A 56 9.60 -8.49 7.65
CA LYS A 56 9.15 -9.59 8.53
C LYS A 56 7.74 -10.08 8.23
N VAL A 57 6.88 -9.22 7.71
CA VAL A 57 5.53 -9.58 7.29
C VAL A 57 5.51 -9.57 5.78
N LYS A 58 5.40 -10.77 5.19
CA LYS A 58 5.17 -10.97 3.76
C LYS A 58 3.87 -11.73 3.58
N TYR A 59 3.05 -11.31 2.61
CA TYR A 59 1.80 -12.01 2.29
C TYR A 59 2.01 -13.51 2.00
N GLN A 60 3.17 -13.84 1.43
CA GLN A 60 3.59 -15.19 1.09
C GLN A 60 3.55 -16.17 2.28
N ASP A 61 3.79 -15.68 3.50
CA ASP A 61 3.85 -16.49 4.73
C ASP A 61 2.46 -16.91 5.24
N PHE A 62 1.40 -16.28 4.73
CA PHE A 62 0.02 -16.46 5.21
C PHE A 62 -0.84 -17.31 4.28
N LYS A 63 -0.29 -17.78 3.15
CA LYS A 63 -1.00 -18.68 2.24
C LYS A 63 -1.38 -20.00 2.91
N GLY A 64 -2.67 -20.17 3.19
CA GLY A 64 -3.24 -21.40 3.77
C GLY A 64 -3.23 -21.46 5.29
N GLY A 65 -2.88 -20.36 5.98
CA GLY A 65 -2.96 -20.23 7.43
C GLY A 65 -4.38 -19.88 7.93
N ARG A 66 -4.61 -20.03 9.24
CA ARG A 66 -5.82 -19.52 9.91
C ARG A 66 -5.72 -18.04 10.28
N ASP A 67 -4.51 -17.48 10.26
CA ASP A 67 -4.24 -16.11 10.67
C ASP A 67 -4.47 -15.14 9.51
N SER A 68 -5.13 -14.02 9.78
CA SER A 68 -5.35 -12.95 8.79
C SER A 68 -4.06 -12.18 8.56
N PHE A 69 -3.61 -12.15 7.31
CA PHE A 69 -2.46 -11.36 6.88
C PHE A 69 -2.63 -9.88 7.23
N GLU A 70 -3.83 -9.32 7.02
CA GLU A 70 -4.15 -7.92 7.32
C GLU A 70 -3.97 -7.61 8.80
N LYS A 71 -4.42 -8.51 9.67
CA LYS A 71 -4.23 -8.37 11.11
C LYS A 71 -2.75 -8.41 11.48
N ALA A 72 -2.01 -9.38 10.95
CA ALA A 72 -0.58 -9.51 11.23
C ALA A 72 0.23 -8.29 10.73
N ALA A 73 -0.12 -7.77 9.55
CA ALA A 73 0.49 -6.57 8.99
C ALA A 73 0.20 -5.34 9.86
N TRP A 74 -1.05 -5.18 10.31
CA TRP A 74 -1.42 -4.08 11.22
C TRP A 74 -0.71 -4.18 12.57
N ASP A 75 -0.78 -5.34 13.24
CA ASP A 75 -0.17 -5.54 14.55
C ASP A 75 1.35 -5.26 14.48
N TYR A 76 2.01 -5.73 13.43
CA TYR A 76 3.43 -5.48 13.21
C TYR A 76 3.74 -4.00 12.99
N PHE A 77 2.95 -3.33 12.16
CA PHE A 77 3.12 -1.92 11.86
C PHE A 77 2.90 -1.04 13.10
N GLU A 78 1.85 -1.30 13.87
CA GLU A 78 1.53 -0.57 15.10
C GLU A 78 2.66 -0.69 16.13
N VAL A 79 3.21 -1.89 16.31
CA VAL A 79 4.33 -2.12 17.23
C VAL A 79 5.58 -1.41 16.75
N GLU A 80 6.03 -1.63 15.52
CA GLU A 80 7.34 -1.14 15.06
C GLU A 80 7.37 0.38 14.81
N SER A 81 6.26 0.96 14.35
CA SER A 81 6.19 2.40 14.05
C SER A 81 6.30 3.29 15.30
N GLY A 82 5.92 2.79 16.47
CA GLY A 82 5.94 3.53 17.74
C GLY A 82 7.33 3.82 18.31
N PHE A 83 8.40 3.25 17.73
CA PHE A 83 9.75 3.34 18.29
C PHE A 83 10.69 4.30 17.54
N SER A 84 10.23 5.00 16.50
CA SER A 84 11.05 5.82 15.59
C SER A 84 11.51 7.19 16.12
N ASP A 85 12.79 7.52 15.95
CA ASP A 85 13.34 8.88 16.11
C ASP A 85 13.19 9.73 14.83
N LYS A 86 12.81 9.09 13.72
CA LYS A 86 12.56 9.75 12.44
C LYS A 86 11.08 10.08 12.33
N GLU A 87 10.79 11.35 12.07
CA GLU A 87 9.43 11.83 11.85
C GLU A 87 9.04 11.73 10.38
N ILE A 88 7.82 11.24 10.14
CA ILE A 88 7.09 11.36 8.87
C ILE A 88 6.12 12.53 9.03
N ASP A 89 5.85 13.26 7.95
CA ASP A 89 4.76 14.23 7.87
C ASP A 89 3.47 13.65 8.50
N PRO A 90 2.88 14.33 9.50
CA PRO A 90 1.77 13.75 10.26
C PRO A 90 0.58 13.34 9.41
N ASP A 91 0.29 14.04 8.32
CA ASP A 91 -0.84 13.73 7.45
C ASP A 91 -0.55 12.48 6.62
N VAL A 92 0.69 12.33 6.14
CA VAL A 92 1.16 11.11 5.46
C VAL A 92 1.10 9.92 6.42
N MET A 93 1.58 10.06 7.66
CA MET A 93 1.53 8.99 8.64
C MET A 93 0.09 8.62 9.02
N ALA A 94 -0.79 9.61 9.20
CA ALA A 94 -2.22 9.37 9.42
C ALA A 94 -2.85 8.61 8.26
N SER A 95 -2.49 8.94 7.02
CA SER A 95 -2.94 8.24 5.83
C SER A 95 -2.46 6.79 5.77
N ILE A 96 -1.16 6.55 6.02
CA ILE A 96 -0.59 5.20 6.07
C ILE A 96 -1.25 4.37 7.17
N ASN A 97 -1.47 4.96 8.35
CA ASN A 97 -2.20 4.31 9.44
C ASN A 97 -3.61 3.90 9.00
N ARG A 98 -4.37 4.78 8.33
CA ARG A 98 -5.70 4.44 7.81
C ARG A 98 -5.65 3.32 6.76
N MET A 99 -4.65 3.34 5.89
CA MET A 99 -4.45 2.29 4.88
C MET A 99 -4.08 0.94 5.50
N ALA A 100 -3.20 0.92 6.50
CA ALA A 100 -2.78 -0.29 7.18
C ALA A 100 -3.83 -0.81 8.18
N ASN A 101 -4.75 0.05 8.64
CA ASN A 101 -5.71 -0.28 9.69
C ASN A 101 -6.57 -1.50 9.33
N TYR A 102 -6.50 -2.50 10.20
CA TYR A 102 -7.29 -3.71 10.15
C TYR A 102 -8.71 -3.51 10.70
N HIS A 103 -9.70 -4.04 9.99
CA HIS A 103 -11.08 -4.13 10.46
C HIS A 103 -11.77 -5.38 9.92
N ILE A 104 -12.84 -5.79 10.60
CA ILE A 104 -13.72 -6.87 10.12
C ILE A 104 -14.87 -6.26 9.34
N VAL A 105 -15.09 -6.74 8.13
CA VAL A 105 -16.29 -6.43 7.34
C VAL A 105 -17.36 -7.47 7.63
N TYR A 106 -18.58 -7.00 7.89
CA TYR A 106 -19.77 -7.82 8.07
C TYR A 106 -20.66 -7.64 6.83
N PRO A 107 -20.60 -8.54 5.83
CA PRO A 107 -21.40 -8.40 4.62
C PRO A 107 -22.88 -8.73 4.87
N ASP A 108 -23.76 -8.04 4.14
CA ASP A 108 -25.18 -8.38 4.08
C ASP A 108 -25.37 -9.57 3.13
N GLY A 109 -25.23 -10.81 3.61
CA GLY A 109 -25.32 -11.98 2.74
C GLY A 109 -24.97 -13.32 3.41
N PRO A 110 -24.85 -14.40 2.62
CA PRO A 110 -24.45 -15.71 3.12
C PRO A 110 -22.97 -15.77 3.54
N ASP A 111 -22.18 -14.78 3.11
CA ASP A 111 -20.78 -14.69 3.44
C ASP A 111 -20.60 -14.34 4.93
N GLY A 112 -19.64 -15.00 5.57
CA GLY A 112 -19.27 -14.69 6.95
C GLY A 112 -18.47 -13.39 7.04
N PRO A 113 -18.27 -12.86 8.26
CA PRO A 113 -17.37 -11.73 8.46
C PRO A 113 -15.95 -12.06 7.98
N TYR A 114 -15.29 -11.10 7.33
CA TYR A 114 -13.96 -11.30 6.77
C TYR A 114 -13.00 -10.15 7.12
N PRO A 115 -11.70 -10.43 7.25
CA PRO A 115 -10.70 -9.41 7.55
C PRO A 115 -10.49 -8.47 6.37
N LYS A 116 -10.14 -7.21 6.67
CA LYS A 116 -9.87 -6.20 5.64
C LYS A 116 -8.93 -5.10 6.16
N ALA A 117 -8.03 -4.65 5.30
CA ALA A 117 -7.26 -3.43 5.51
C ALA A 117 -7.91 -2.22 4.80
N GLY A 118 -7.74 -1.02 5.35
CA GLY A 118 -8.23 0.22 4.72
C GLY A 118 -7.68 0.45 3.31
N LEU A 119 -6.48 -0.04 3.02
CA LEU A 119 -5.82 0.05 1.71
C LEU A 119 -6.69 -0.54 0.59
N TYR A 120 -7.48 -1.58 0.85
CA TYR A 120 -8.22 -2.26 -0.23
C TYR A 120 -9.29 -1.36 -0.84
N SER A 121 -9.97 -0.51 -0.06
CA SER A 121 -10.88 0.49 -0.61
C SER A 121 -10.16 1.51 -1.48
N THR A 122 -9.02 2.01 -1.01
CA THR A 122 -8.24 3.03 -1.71
C THR A 122 -7.61 2.47 -2.98
N PHE A 123 -7.04 1.27 -2.91
CA PHE A 123 -6.44 0.56 -4.04
C PHE A 123 -7.47 0.25 -5.12
N LYS A 124 -8.66 -0.22 -4.75
CA LYS A 124 -9.75 -0.41 -5.72
C LYS A 124 -10.15 0.91 -6.39
N SER A 125 -10.20 2.01 -5.65
CA SER A 125 -10.48 3.33 -6.24
C SER A 125 -9.39 3.80 -7.23
N VAL A 126 -8.15 3.36 -7.04
CA VAL A 126 -7.01 3.66 -7.94
C VAL A 126 -7.02 2.76 -9.17
N LEU A 127 -7.38 1.48 -9.04
CA LEU A 127 -7.23 0.49 -10.13
C LEU A 127 -8.48 0.21 -10.96
N PHE A 128 -9.69 0.53 -10.51
CA PHE A 128 -10.89 0.10 -11.21
C PHE A 128 -11.15 0.88 -12.52
N SER A 129 -10.61 0.34 -13.62
CA SER A 129 -11.11 0.49 -15.00
C SER A 129 -11.28 -0.85 -15.73
N GLY A 130 -11.27 -1.99 -15.02
CA GLY A 130 -11.50 -3.33 -15.58
C GLY A 130 -10.20 -4.14 -15.66
N LEU A 131 -9.93 -4.94 -14.63
CA LEU A 131 -8.76 -5.81 -14.56
C LEU A 131 -9.09 -7.20 -15.09
N CYS A 132 -8.35 -7.64 -16.11
CA CYS A 132 -8.12 -9.05 -16.39
C CYS A 132 -7.23 -9.62 -15.26
N MET A 133 -7.38 -10.90 -14.92
CA MET A 133 -6.55 -11.56 -13.89
C MET A 133 -5.11 -11.78 -14.39
N SER A 134 -4.35 -10.70 -14.62
CA SER A 134 -2.88 -10.72 -14.65
C SER A 134 -2.35 -10.54 -13.23
N SER A 135 -1.16 -11.07 -12.91
CA SER A 135 -0.53 -10.98 -11.59
C SER A 135 0.23 -9.66 -11.35
N SER A 136 0.34 -8.84 -12.40
CA SER A 136 0.91 -7.49 -12.35
C SER A 136 0.18 -6.55 -13.31
N PHE A 137 0.30 -5.25 -13.06
CA PHE A 137 -0.28 -4.15 -13.84
C PHE A 137 0.70 -2.99 -13.97
N SER A 138 0.43 -2.08 -14.90
CA SER A 138 1.13 -0.79 -15.00
C SER A 138 0.19 0.37 -14.79
N LEU A 139 0.69 1.46 -14.18
CA LEU A 139 -0.03 2.71 -14.10
C LEU A 139 -0.31 3.22 -15.52
N LEU A 140 -1.56 3.60 -15.81
CA LEU A 140 -1.90 4.15 -17.12
C LEU A 140 -1.22 5.51 -17.33
N GLN A 141 -0.89 5.86 -18.57
CA GLN A 141 -0.28 7.17 -18.86
C GLN A 141 -1.11 8.35 -18.30
N GLY A 142 -2.44 8.23 -18.30
CA GLY A 142 -3.34 9.20 -17.70
C GLY A 142 -3.13 9.35 -16.19
N ASP A 143 -2.94 8.24 -15.47
CA ASP A 143 -2.67 8.23 -14.03
C ASP A 143 -1.28 8.79 -13.74
N ILE A 144 -0.27 8.39 -14.50
CA ILE A 144 1.10 8.94 -14.39
C ILE A 144 1.07 10.46 -14.58
N TYR A 145 0.37 10.94 -15.62
CA TYR A 145 0.23 12.37 -15.87
C TYR A 145 -0.53 13.07 -14.72
N HIS A 146 -1.63 12.49 -14.25
CA HIS A 146 -2.41 12.99 -13.14
C HIS A 146 -1.56 13.13 -11.87
N VAL A 147 -0.81 12.09 -11.50
CA VAL A 147 0.03 12.09 -10.31
C VAL A 147 1.12 13.14 -10.42
N LYS A 148 1.82 13.18 -11.57
CA LYS A 148 2.91 14.13 -11.81
C LYS A 148 2.45 15.59 -11.85
N LYS A 149 1.23 15.87 -12.32
CA LYS A 149 0.75 17.25 -12.55
C LYS A 149 -0.21 17.77 -11.49
N LYS A 150 -0.86 16.90 -10.73
CA LYS A 150 -1.86 17.29 -9.74
C LYS A 150 -1.52 16.81 -8.34
N VAL A 151 -1.29 15.51 -8.16
CA VAL A 151 -1.08 14.90 -6.84
C VAL A 151 0.24 15.32 -6.20
N ILE A 152 1.38 15.07 -6.87
CA ILE A 152 2.69 15.43 -6.31
C ILE A 152 2.79 16.93 -6.00
N PRO A 153 2.30 17.84 -6.87
CA PRO A 153 2.27 19.27 -6.57
C PRO A 153 1.31 19.69 -5.45
N SER A 154 0.23 18.95 -5.17
CA SER A 154 -0.71 19.28 -4.08
C SER A 154 -0.16 18.91 -2.69
N LEU A 155 0.77 17.96 -2.62
CA LEU A 155 1.44 17.58 -1.38
C LEU A 155 2.41 18.67 -0.90
N SER A 156 2.49 18.82 0.44
CA SER A 156 3.52 19.63 1.11
C SER A 156 4.92 19.14 0.73
N GLU A 157 5.94 19.99 0.89
CA GLU A 157 7.32 19.58 0.59
C GLU A 157 7.79 18.40 1.46
N ALA A 158 7.41 18.41 2.75
CA ALA A 158 7.69 17.32 3.68
C ALA A 158 7.00 16.03 3.25
N ALA A 159 5.68 16.09 3.04
CA ALA A 159 4.89 14.94 2.57
C ALA A 159 5.45 14.37 1.26
N ARG A 160 5.81 15.22 0.30
CA ARG A 160 6.38 14.81 -0.99
C ARG A 160 7.69 14.03 -0.81
N LYS A 161 8.57 14.52 0.06
CA LYS A 161 9.85 13.85 0.35
C LYS A 161 9.63 12.49 1.02
N ASP A 162 8.66 12.39 1.92
CA ASP A 162 8.34 11.14 2.61
C ASP A 162 7.75 10.11 1.65
N VAL A 163 6.73 10.46 0.87
CA VAL A 163 6.12 9.53 -0.10
C VAL A 163 7.10 9.13 -1.21
N GLU A 164 7.99 10.03 -1.63
CA GLU A 164 9.04 9.69 -2.59
C GLU A 164 10.01 8.66 -2.01
N SER A 165 10.46 8.88 -0.77
CA SER A 165 11.43 8.01 -0.11
C SER A 165 10.83 6.64 0.19
N ILE A 166 9.60 6.60 0.73
CA ILE A 166 8.87 5.36 1.01
C ILE A 166 8.59 4.62 -0.31
N GLY A 167 8.09 5.31 -1.34
CA GLY A 167 7.81 4.71 -2.64
C GLY A 167 9.06 4.11 -3.31
N LYS A 168 10.22 4.77 -3.18
CA LYS A 168 11.51 4.21 -3.65
C LYS A 168 11.91 2.93 -2.90
N ILE A 169 11.62 2.85 -1.60
CA ILE A 169 11.86 1.63 -0.82
C ILE A 169 10.90 0.52 -1.25
N MET A 170 9.60 0.85 -1.38
CA MET A 170 8.57 -0.08 -1.87
C MET A 170 8.97 -0.70 -3.21
N ARG A 171 9.55 0.08 -4.13
CA ARG A 171 10.06 -0.46 -5.41
C ARG A 171 10.96 -1.68 -5.24
N ARG A 172 11.86 -1.65 -4.24
CA ARG A 172 12.82 -2.73 -4.03
C ARG A 172 12.10 -4.01 -3.62
N HIS A 173 11.19 -3.92 -2.67
CA HIS A 173 10.40 -5.03 -2.16
C HIS A 173 9.39 -5.54 -3.21
N ILE A 174 8.72 -4.65 -3.96
CA ILE A 174 7.88 -4.99 -5.12
C ILE A 174 8.64 -5.83 -6.15
N ASN A 175 9.89 -5.48 -6.47
CA ASN A 175 10.68 -6.25 -7.43
C ASN A 175 10.93 -7.69 -6.95
N GLU A 176 11.16 -7.91 -5.66
CA GLU A 176 11.29 -9.25 -5.07
C GLU A 176 9.99 -10.04 -5.21
N ASP A 177 8.86 -9.39 -4.96
CA ASP A 177 7.55 -10.02 -5.06
C ASP A 177 7.15 -10.34 -6.51
N LEU A 178 7.48 -9.48 -7.47
CA LEU A 178 7.26 -9.77 -8.89
C LEU A 178 8.06 -10.99 -9.35
N VAL A 179 9.29 -11.18 -8.85
CA VAL A 179 10.08 -12.40 -9.11
C VAL A 179 9.37 -13.62 -8.52
N TYR A 180 8.95 -13.56 -7.26
CA TYR A 180 8.21 -14.64 -6.61
C TYR A 180 6.91 -15.01 -7.37
N ILE A 181 6.15 -13.99 -7.77
CA ILE A 181 4.90 -14.15 -8.51
C ILE A 181 5.17 -14.89 -9.82
N ARG A 182 6.18 -14.45 -10.58
CA ARG A 182 6.58 -15.08 -11.85
C ARG A 182 6.91 -16.57 -11.67
N GLU A 183 7.70 -16.88 -10.64
CA GLU A 183 8.13 -18.26 -10.36
C GLU A 183 7.02 -19.19 -9.87
N LYS A 184 6.08 -18.69 -9.05
CA LYS A 184 5.14 -19.54 -8.30
C LYS A 184 3.73 -19.59 -8.87
N TYR A 185 3.33 -18.61 -9.67
CA TYR A 185 1.99 -18.55 -10.25
C TYR A 185 1.97 -18.96 -11.73
N MET A 186 3.02 -19.63 -12.20
CA MET A 186 3.17 -20.12 -13.59
C MET A 186 2.95 -19.01 -14.62
N TRP A 187 3.86 -18.04 -14.59
CA TRP A 187 3.95 -16.95 -15.56
C TRP A 187 5.09 -17.19 -16.54
#